data_AF-Q2SPI6-F1
#
_entry.id   AF-Q2SPI6-F1
#
_cell.length_a   1.000
_cell.length_b   1.000
_cell.length_c   1.000
_cell.angle_alpha   90.00
_cell.angle_beta   90.00
_cell.angle_gamma   90.00
#
_symmetry.space_group_name_H-M   'P 1'
#
loop_
_entity.id
_entity.type
_entity.pdbx_description
1 polymer ?
#
loop_
_entity_poly.entity_id
_entity_poly.type
_entity_poly.pdbx_seq_one_letter_code
_entity_poly.pdbx_strand_id
1 'polypeptide(L)'
;MRSRNMYGFILSLPSLLALLVGLSLTAAMSYFSNKQQERDAHARFAQEAQFIAQTVRRTFEQNRAAAELWFRMSGARPESEDAATDATRVFLQGFPNINTIEHLVIAKSADESRHFSVTDINSLQSLTLNDIKRVTELPELQPAFDEAWRSGETIATPVTRINSQNPAYRGEVRYIRRVNDTLIAISFDLEHSLKAAIADYKPEGFTLSVFDLMRYASDPLVKLVLPQDGEENIKKRKSWLYSDTLDLPERQWLLRITPNQAFHDQTNNRYTLTLFISGAIISILLSLLLARPTRKSGETDSEAEGF
;
A
#
# COMPACT_ATOMS: atom_id res chain seq x y z
N MET A 1 -72.86 -20.33 20.13
CA MET A 1 -71.83 -19.94 19.14
C MET A 1 -71.93 -18.45 18.87
N ARG A 2 -71.01 -17.65 19.44
CA ARG A 2 -70.75 -16.28 18.98
C ARG A 2 -69.26 -16.21 18.74
N SER A 3 -68.86 -16.23 17.46
CA SER A 3 -67.49 -15.95 17.05
C SER A 3 -67.16 -14.53 17.48
N ARG A 4 -66.44 -14.41 18.60
CA ARG A 4 -65.80 -13.14 18.98
C ARG A 4 -64.86 -12.77 17.84
N ASN A 5 -65.15 -11.64 17.22
CA ASN A 5 -64.34 -11.01 16.18
C ASN A 5 -62.88 -10.99 16.61
N MET A 6 -62.10 -11.90 16.03
CA MET A 6 -60.64 -11.97 16.13
C MET A 6 -60.02 -10.96 15.13
N TYR A 7 -60.65 -9.79 15.01
CA TYR A 7 -60.23 -8.65 14.22
C TYR A 7 -60.12 -7.47 15.19
N GLY A 8 -58.99 -7.36 15.87
CA GLY A 8 -58.81 -6.30 16.87
C GLY A 8 -57.36 -5.92 17.13
N PHE A 9 -56.41 -6.46 16.37
CA PHE A 9 -55.12 -5.83 16.15
C PHE A 9 -55.10 -5.30 14.71
N ILE A 10 -56.20 -4.68 14.26
CA ILE A 10 -56.14 -3.83 13.08
C ILE A 10 -55.25 -2.68 13.54
N LEU A 11 -54.01 -2.65 13.04
CA LEU A 11 -53.16 -1.48 13.14
C LEU A 11 -54.05 -0.28 12.82
N SER A 12 -54.32 0.54 13.82
CA SER A 12 -54.99 1.81 13.56
C SER A 12 -54.19 2.51 12.47
N LEU A 13 -54.86 3.18 11.53
CA LEU A 13 -54.16 3.93 10.48
C LEU A 13 -53.00 4.78 11.04
N PRO A 14 -53.12 5.41 12.23
CA PRO A 14 -52.01 6.08 12.91
C PRO A 14 -50.82 5.17 13.28
N SER A 15 -51.03 3.94 13.76
CA SER A 15 -49.93 3.04 14.13
C SER A 15 -49.22 2.48 12.91
N LEU A 16 -49.95 2.18 11.82
CA LEU A 16 -49.37 1.78 10.55
C LEU A 16 -48.52 2.92 9.94
N LEU A 17 -49.05 4.15 9.94
CA LEU A 17 -48.31 5.32 9.47
C LEU A 17 -47.07 5.59 10.33
N ALA A 18 -47.17 5.49 11.66
CA ALA A 18 -46.03 5.68 12.55
C ALA A 18 -44.93 4.64 12.30
N LEU A 19 -45.31 3.38 12.06
CA LEU A 19 -44.35 2.31 11.75
C LEU A 19 -43.69 2.51 10.39
N LEU A 20 -44.46 2.87 9.34
CA LEU A 20 -43.92 3.15 8.01
C LEU A 20 -42.96 4.35 8.02
N VAL A 21 -43.34 5.45 8.69
CA VAL A 21 -42.49 6.64 8.81
C VAL A 21 -41.24 6.32 9.63
N GLY A 22 -41.37 5.63 10.76
CA GLY A 22 -40.26 5.27 11.63
C GLY A 22 -39.24 4.34 10.96
N LEU A 23 -39.70 3.31 10.27
CA LEU A 23 -38.82 2.42 9.50
C LEU A 23 -38.18 3.12 8.31
N SER A 24 -38.92 3.97 7.59
CA SER A 24 -38.37 4.75 6.47
C SER A 24 -37.30 5.73 6.94
N LEU A 25 -37.53 6.42 8.05
CA LEU A 25 -36.57 7.34 8.65
C LEU A 25 -35.33 6.60 9.16
N THR A 26 -35.51 5.44 9.79
CA THR A 26 -34.40 4.59 10.26
C THR A 26 -33.57 4.11 9.07
N ALA A 27 -34.21 3.61 8.01
CA ALA A 27 -33.53 3.19 6.79
C ALA A 27 -32.77 4.34 6.12
N ALA A 28 -33.37 5.53 6.04
CA ALA A 28 -32.72 6.73 5.52
C ALA A 28 -31.51 7.14 6.36
N MET A 29 -31.64 7.17 7.69
CA MET A 29 -30.54 7.50 8.61
C MET A 29 -29.40 6.48 8.53
N SER A 30 -29.71 5.18 8.50
CA SER A 30 -28.71 4.13 8.29
C SER A 30 -28.02 4.27 6.93
N TYR A 31 -28.75 4.60 5.87
CA TYR A 31 -28.18 4.85 4.55
C TYR A 31 -27.24 6.08 4.56
N PHE A 32 -27.66 7.21 5.15
CA PHE A 32 -26.83 8.41 5.24
C PHE A 32 -25.60 8.18 6.12
N SER A 33 -25.74 7.50 7.25
CA SER A 33 -24.63 7.15 8.14
C SER A 33 -23.62 6.25 7.42
N ASN A 34 -24.07 5.23 6.70
CA ASN A 34 -23.19 4.35 5.93
C ASN A 34 -22.46 5.11 4.81
N LYS A 35 -23.16 6.01 4.10
CA LYS A 35 -22.57 6.83 3.04
C LYS A 35 -21.55 7.83 3.57
N GLN A 36 -21.81 8.43 4.72
CA GLN A 36 -20.84 9.32 5.38
C GLN A 36 -19.60 8.56 5.83
N GLN A 37 -19.79 7.39 6.44
CA GLN A 37 -18.70 6.52 6.85
C GLN A 37 -17.85 6.02 5.68
N GLU A 38 -18.47 5.67 4.54
CA GLU A 38 -17.73 5.31 3.33
C GLU A 38 -16.86 6.47 2.83
N ARG A 39 -17.38 7.71 2.88
CA ARG A 39 -16.61 8.92 2.54
C ARG A 39 -15.46 9.16 3.50
N ASP A 40 -15.70 9.06 4.80
CA ASP A 40 -14.67 9.27 5.83
C ASP A 40 -13.57 8.20 5.73
N ALA A 41 -13.95 6.94 5.51
CA ALA A 41 -13.02 5.85 5.27
C ALA A 41 -12.22 6.03 3.98
N HIS A 42 -12.85 6.50 2.90
CA HIS A 42 -12.14 6.81 1.65
C HIS A 42 -11.18 8.00 1.81
N ALA A 43 -11.58 9.05 2.55
CA ALA A 43 -10.71 10.18 2.85
C ALA A 43 -9.49 9.76 3.69
N ARG A 44 -9.72 8.93 4.72
CA ARG A 44 -8.64 8.32 5.52
C ARG A 44 -7.71 7.47 4.66
N PHE A 45 -8.27 6.61 3.80
CA PHE A 45 -7.49 5.81 2.84
C PHE A 45 -6.60 6.70 1.97
N ALA A 46 -7.17 7.75 1.36
CA ALA A 46 -6.43 8.65 0.48
C ALA A 46 -5.29 9.36 1.22
N GLN A 47 -5.53 9.82 2.44
CA GLN A 47 -4.53 10.49 3.27
C GLN A 47 -3.38 9.56 3.66
N GLU A 48 -3.69 8.36 4.16
CA GLU A 48 -2.68 7.38 4.58
C GLU A 48 -1.88 6.87 3.37
N ALA A 49 -2.56 6.60 2.24
CA ALA A 49 -1.89 6.17 1.02
C ALA A 49 -0.96 7.25 0.44
N GLN A 50 -1.39 8.52 0.45
CA GLN A 50 -0.56 9.64 0.04
C GLN A 50 0.69 9.77 0.94
N PHE A 51 0.52 9.63 2.25
CA PHE A 51 1.63 9.68 3.20
C PHE A 51 2.63 8.53 2.97
N ILE A 52 2.15 7.30 2.77
CA ILE A 52 2.99 6.15 2.42
C ILE A 52 3.76 6.43 1.13
N ALA A 53 3.08 6.92 0.09
CA ALA A 53 3.71 7.22 -1.20
C ALA A 53 4.81 8.29 -1.10
N GLN A 54 4.57 9.36 -0.35
CA GLN A 54 5.56 10.41 -0.10
C GLN A 54 6.78 9.87 0.66
N THR A 55 6.56 8.98 1.63
CA THR A 55 7.63 8.38 2.42
C THR A 55 8.49 7.45 1.58
N VAL A 56 7.85 6.58 0.77
CA VAL A 56 8.54 5.73 -0.22
C VAL A 56 9.35 6.60 -1.17
N ARG A 57 8.76 7.64 -1.77
CA ARG A 57 9.45 8.55 -2.68
C ARG A 57 10.71 9.16 -2.03
N ARG A 58 10.56 9.68 -0.82
CA ARG A 58 11.68 10.27 -0.06
C ARG A 58 12.81 9.27 0.15
N THR A 59 12.51 8.01 0.47
CA THR A 59 13.53 6.97 0.63
C THR A 59 14.26 6.69 -0.68
N PHE A 60 13.57 6.61 -1.82
CA PHE A 60 14.23 6.42 -3.12
C PHE A 60 15.06 7.64 -3.54
N GLU A 61 14.62 8.85 -3.23
CA GLU A 61 15.38 10.08 -3.44
C GLU A 61 16.66 10.11 -2.58
N GLN A 62 16.58 9.66 -1.33
CA GLN A 62 17.74 9.52 -0.45
C GLN A 62 18.73 8.48 -0.97
N ASN A 63 18.26 7.33 -1.42
CA ASN A 63 19.08 6.30 -2.04
C ASN A 63 19.79 6.83 -3.29
N ARG A 64 19.07 7.59 -4.14
CA ARG A 64 19.66 8.26 -5.31
C ARG A 64 20.72 9.29 -4.90
N ALA A 65 20.42 10.14 -3.92
CA ALA A 65 21.35 11.14 -3.43
C ALA A 65 22.63 10.51 -2.85
N ALA A 66 22.49 9.39 -2.14
CA ALA A 66 23.63 8.62 -1.64
C ALA A 66 24.50 8.08 -2.78
N ALA A 67 23.89 7.50 -3.81
CA ALA A 67 24.63 7.06 -5.00
C ALA A 67 25.36 8.21 -5.71
N GLU A 68 24.70 9.35 -5.91
CA GLU A 68 25.33 10.53 -6.49
C GLU A 68 26.49 11.06 -5.66
N LEU A 69 26.39 11.01 -4.33
CA LEU A 69 27.49 11.35 -3.44
C LEU A 69 28.66 10.39 -3.64
N TRP A 70 28.41 9.08 -3.70
CA TRP A 70 29.45 8.09 -3.96
C TRP A 70 30.14 8.31 -5.30
N PHE A 71 29.38 8.48 -6.40
CA PHE A 71 29.96 8.72 -7.72
C PHE A 71 30.90 9.93 -7.74
N ARG A 72 30.56 11.00 -7.01
CA ARG A 72 31.42 12.18 -6.87
C ARG A 72 32.69 11.89 -6.08
N MET A 73 32.56 11.17 -4.96
CA MET A 73 33.70 10.80 -4.13
C MET A 73 34.65 9.84 -4.86
N SER A 74 34.14 8.86 -5.59
CA SER A 74 34.97 7.92 -6.36
C SER A 74 35.72 8.59 -7.52
N GLY A 75 35.27 9.77 -7.97
CA GLY A 75 35.99 10.58 -8.94
C GLY A 75 37.28 11.18 -8.37
N ALA A 76 37.32 11.40 -7.05
CA ALA A 76 38.51 11.78 -6.31
C ALA A 76 39.29 10.51 -5.95
N ARG A 77 40.37 10.21 -6.67
CA ARG A 77 41.19 9.02 -6.40
C ARG A 77 41.70 9.05 -4.94
N PRO A 78 41.42 8.01 -4.13
CA PRO A 78 42.05 7.89 -2.82
C PRO A 78 43.56 7.67 -2.99
N GLU A 79 44.35 8.13 -2.02
CA GLU A 79 45.81 8.04 -2.06
C GLU A 79 46.33 6.59 -1.93
N SER A 80 45.52 5.68 -1.39
CA SER A 80 45.82 4.25 -1.23
C SER A 80 44.57 3.35 -1.33
N GLU A 81 44.79 2.07 -1.57
CA GLU A 81 43.75 1.02 -1.59
C GLU A 81 43.08 0.84 -0.22
N ASP A 82 43.86 0.92 0.87
CA ASP A 82 43.35 0.87 2.24
C ASP A 82 42.40 2.05 2.52
N ALA A 83 42.76 3.26 2.07
CA ALA A 83 41.90 4.44 2.22
C ALA A 83 40.60 4.32 1.40
N ALA A 84 40.66 3.67 0.23
CA ALA A 84 39.48 3.39 -0.58
C ALA A 84 38.52 2.41 0.12
N THR A 85 39.08 1.34 0.69
CA THR A 85 38.33 0.32 1.45
C THR A 85 37.67 0.93 2.68
N ASP A 86 38.41 1.74 3.44
CA ASP A 86 37.91 2.42 4.63
C ASP A 86 36.80 3.42 4.31
N ALA A 87 36.98 4.23 3.25
CA ALA A 87 35.96 5.16 2.79
C ALA A 87 34.67 4.42 2.36
N THR A 88 34.81 3.29 1.67
CA THR A 88 33.68 2.46 1.24
C THR A 88 32.92 1.88 2.44
N ARG A 89 33.65 1.35 3.41
CA ARG A 89 33.07 0.81 4.65
C ARG A 89 32.32 1.87 5.44
N VAL A 90 32.91 3.05 5.65
CA VAL A 90 32.27 4.17 6.35
C VAL A 90 31.03 4.64 5.59
N PHE A 91 31.11 4.73 4.26
CA PHE A 91 29.99 5.14 3.43
C PHE A 91 28.82 4.15 3.55
N LEU A 92 29.06 2.85 3.37
CA LEU A 92 28.02 1.85 3.49
C LEU A 92 27.40 1.86 4.90
N GLN A 93 28.18 2.13 5.95
CA GLN A 93 27.65 2.23 7.33
C GLN A 93 26.71 3.43 7.51
N GLY A 94 26.97 4.52 6.79
CA GLY A 94 26.10 5.70 6.75
C GLY A 94 24.85 5.52 5.89
N PHE A 95 24.85 4.56 4.97
CA PHE A 95 23.77 4.33 3.99
C PHE A 95 23.33 2.86 3.98
N PRO A 96 22.58 2.41 5.00
CA PRO A 96 22.25 0.99 5.20
C PRO A 96 21.35 0.37 4.11
N ASN A 97 20.72 1.21 3.26
CA ASN A 97 19.93 0.74 2.13
C ASN A 97 20.78 0.36 0.89
N ILE A 98 22.08 0.67 0.91
CA ILE A 98 23.01 0.27 -0.15
C ILE A 98 23.54 -1.12 0.18
N ASN A 99 23.31 -2.06 -0.73
CA ASN A 99 23.75 -3.44 -0.58
C ASN A 99 25.22 -3.59 -1.00
N THR A 100 25.51 -3.24 -2.25
CA THR A 100 26.84 -3.44 -2.86
C THR A 100 27.28 -2.23 -3.66
N ILE A 101 28.59 -2.05 -3.74
CA ILE A 101 29.26 -1.14 -4.65
C ILE A 101 30.23 -1.98 -5.50
N GLU A 102 30.05 -1.97 -6.80
CA GLU A 102 30.84 -2.73 -7.77
C GLU A 102 31.58 -1.77 -8.70
N HIS A 103 32.90 -1.93 -8.82
CA HIS A 103 33.73 -1.18 -9.76
C HIS A 103 34.01 -2.05 -10.98
N LEU A 104 33.69 -1.55 -12.18
CA LEU A 104 33.87 -2.26 -13.43
C LEU A 104 34.81 -1.48 -14.36
N VAL A 105 35.78 -2.18 -14.93
CA VAL A 105 36.67 -1.63 -15.97
C VAL A 105 36.42 -2.33 -17.30
N ILE A 106 36.74 -1.65 -18.39
CA ILE A 106 36.70 -2.28 -19.72
C ILE A 106 37.86 -3.26 -19.84
N ALA A 107 37.53 -4.54 -19.97
CA ALA A 107 38.42 -5.55 -20.49
C ALA A 107 38.41 -5.47 -22.02
N LYS A 108 39.58 -5.25 -22.63
CA LYS A 108 39.73 -5.40 -24.08
C LYS A 108 39.62 -6.89 -24.42
N SER A 109 38.56 -7.26 -25.13
CA SER A 109 38.44 -8.59 -25.74
C SER A 109 39.19 -8.64 -27.07
N ALA A 110 39.62 -9.84 -27.45
CA ALA A 110 40.26 -10.11 -28.75
C ALA A 110 39.34 -9.84 -29.94
N ASP A 111 38.01 -9.78 -29.72
CA ASP A 111 36.98 -9.58 -30.75
C ASP A 111 36.48 -8.12 -30.83
N GLU A 112 37.21 -7.16 -30.27
CA GLU A 112 36.83 -5.73 -30.18
C GLU A 112 35.50 -5.41 -29.47
N SER A 113 34.77 -6.44 -29.02
CA SER A 113 33.61 -6.31 -28.15
C SER A 113 34.02 -5.73 -26.79
N ARG A 114 33.27 -4.72 -26.31
CA ARG A 114 33.48 -4.16 -24.98
C ARG A 114 32.95 -5.12 -23.94
N HIS A 115 33.85 -5.74 -23.19
CA HIS A 115 33.49 -6.53 -22.02
C HIS A 115 33.82 -5.74 -20.76
N PHE A 116 32.90 -5.72 -19.81
CA PHE A 116 33.16 -5.18 -18.49
C PHE A 116 33.65 -6.30 -17.59
N SER A 117 34.68 -6.03 -16.80
CA SER A 117 35.17 -6.92 -15.75
C SER A 117 35.08 -6.22 -14.40
N VAL A 118 34.59 -6.91 -13.38
CA VAL A 118 34.53 -6.39 -12.02
C VAL A 118 35.93 -6.40 -11.40
N THR A 119 36.39 -5.25 -10.93
CA THR A 119 37.68 -5.09 -10.24
C THR A 119 37.55 -5.16 -8.73
N ASP A 120 36.43 -4.67 -8.18
CA ASP A 120 36.19 -4.65 -6.74
C ASP A 120 34.68 -4.72 -6.43
N ILE A 121 34.33 -5.39 -5.33
CA ILE A 121 32.97 -5.52 -4.79
C ILE A 121 33.01 -5.32 -3.28
N ASN A 122 32.33 -4.28 -2.82
CA ASN A 122 32.19 -3.98 -1.39
C ASN A 122 30.73 -4.17 -0.95
N SER A 123 30.51 -4.89 0.15
CA SER A 123 29.19 -5.17 0.74
C SER A 123 29.28 -5.15 2.27
N LEU A 124 28.28 -4.57 2.94
CA LEU A 124 28.15 -4.66 4.40
C LEU A 124 27.37 -5.89 4.87
N GLN A 125 26.47 -6.42 4.03
CA GLN A 125 25.70 -7.59 4.39
C GLN A 125 26.57 -8.84 4.24
N SER A 126 26.40 -9.82 5.14
CA SER A 126 26.96 -11.18 5.07
C SER A 126 26.37 -11.97 3.89
N LEU A 127 26.12 -11.32 2.76
CA LEU A 127 26.02 -11.98 1.48
C LEU A 127 27.43 -12.47 1.17
N THR A 128 27.62 -13.78 1.25
CA THR A 128 28.83 -14.41 0.74
C THR A 128 29.01 -13.91 -0.69
N LEU A 129 30.16 -13.30 -1.00
CA LEU A 129 30.45 -12.71 -2.33
C LEU A 129 30.20 -13.71 -3.49
N ASN A 130 30.23 -15.02 -3.19
CA ASN A 130 29.94 -16.11 -4.11
C ASN A 130 28.45 -16.26 -4.47
N ASP A 131 27.54 -15.72 -3.65
CA ASP A 131 26.09 -15.82 -3.85
C ASP A 131 25.50 -14.57 -4.53
N ILE A 132 26.32 -13.56 -4.77
CA ILE A 132 25.96 -12.36 -5.54
C ILE A 132 26.30 -12.61 -7.00
N LYS A 133 25.28 -12.74 -7.85
CA LYS A 133 25.50 -12.66 -9.30
C LYS A 133 26.09 -11.30 -9.63
N ARG A 134 27.28 -11.30 -10.24
CA ARG A 134 27.99 -10.07 -10.65
C ARG A 134 27.20 -9.35 -11.72
N VAL A 135 27.35 -8.02 -11.81
CA VAL A 135 26.60 -7.27 -12.84
C VAL A 135 26.97 -7.72 -14.27
N THR A 136 28.19 -8.25 -14.46
CA THR A 136 28.68 -8.79 -15.74
C THR A 136 28.07 -10.13 -16.12
N GLU A 137 27.41 -10.83 -15.19
CA GLU A 137 26.78 -12.15 -15.42
C GLU A 137 25.28 -12.01 -15.80
N LEU A 138 24.78 -10.78 -15.85
CA LEU A 138 23.37 -10.45 -16.10
C LEU A 138 23.24 -9.77 -17.47
N PRO A 139 23.03 -10.53 -18.56
CA PRO A 139 23.01 -9.98 -19.93
C PRO A 139 21.91 -8.94 -20.12
N GLU A 140 20.82 -9.01 -19.35
CA GLU A 140 19.74 -8.00 -19.35
C GLU A 140 20.19 -6.61 -18.88
N LEU A 141 21.36 -6.50 -18.24
CA LEU A 141 21.92 -5.23 -17.76
C LEU A 141 22.86 -4.57 -18.78
N GLN A 142 23.26 -5.28 -19.83
CA GLN A 142 24.18 -4.76 -20.84
C GLN A 142 23.73 -3.42 -21.46
N PRO A 143 22.44 -3.23 -21.82
CA PRO A 143 21.98 -1.94 -22.37
C PRO A 143 22.17 -0.77 -21.39
N ALA A 144 22.01 -1.00 -20.08
CA ALA A 144 22.20 0.02 -19.07
C ALA A 144 23.69 0.39 -18.90
N PHE A 145 24.60 -0.57 -19.05
CA PHE A 145 26.04 -0.29 -19.04
C PHE A 145 26.48 0.51 -20.25
N ASP A 146 26.05 0.09 -21.43
CA ASP A 146 26.41 0.76 -22.68
C ASP A 146 25.93 2.20 -22.66
N GLU A 147 24.71 2.43 -22.14
CA GLU A 147 24.16 3.77 -21.96
C GLU A 147 24.95 4.58 -20.94
N ALA A 148 25.18 4.07 -19.72
CA ALA A 148 25.92 4.78 -18.68
C ALA A 148 27.36 5.10 -19.11
N TRP A 149 27.99 4.22 -19.90
CA TRP A 149 29.31 4.45 -20.46
C TRP A 149 29.32 5.57 -21.51
N ARG A 150 28.29 5.58 -22.37
CA ARG A 150 28.16 6.52 -23.49
C ARG A 150 27.75 7.92 -23.02
N SER A 151 26.74 8.01 -22.15
CA SER A 151 26.20 9.30 -21.68
C SER A 151 27.04 9.90 -20.55
N GLY A 152 27.66 9.05 -19.70
CA GLY A 152 28.27 9.49 -18.45
C GLY A 152 27.26 9.90 -17.37
N GLU A 153 25.97 9.75 -17.67
CA GLU A 153 24.87 10.00 -16.75
C GLU A 153 24.59 8.77 -15.88
N THR A 154 23.85 8.99 -14.81
CA THR A 154 23.40 7.92 -13.92
C THR A 154 22.21 7.21 -14.56
N ILE A 155 22.29 5.89 -14.67
CA ILE A 155 21.25 5.03 -15.26
C ILE A 155 20.74 4.06 -14.21
N ALA A 156 19.42 3.91 -14.07
CA ALA A 156 18.84 2.85 -13.25
C ALA A 156 18.64 1.55 -14.05
N THR A 157 19.00 0.41 -13.45
CA THR A 157 18.78 -0.89 -14.08
C THR A 157 17.34 -1.40 -13.92
N PRO A 158 16.91 -2.38 -14.74
CA PRO A 158 15.79 -3.24 -14.34
C PRO A 158 16.06 -3.92 -13.00
N VAL A 159 14.97 -4.32 -12.33
CA VAL A 159 15.06 -5.15 -11.13
C VAL A 159 15.59 -6.52 -11.51
N THR A 160 16.71 -6.92 -10.92
CA THR A 160 17.30 -8.25 -11.09
C THR A 160 17.31 -9.02 -9.78
N ARG A 161 17.18 -10.35 -9.86
CA ARG A 161 17.31 -11.24 -8.69
C ARG A 161 18.72 -11.79 -8.65
N ILE A 162 19.57 -11.19 -7.83
CA ILE A 162 20.95 -11.62 -7.67
C ILE A 162 21.14 -12.74 -6.63
N ASN A 163 20.30 -12.77 -5.58
CA ASN A 163 20.30 -13.84 -4.60
C ASN A 163 19.15 -14.80 -4.91
N SER A 164 19.38 -15.71 -5.87
CA SER A 164 18.38 -16.72 -6.24
C SER A 164 18.19 -17.81 -5.19
N GLN A 165 19.11 -17.92 -4.22
CA GLN A 165 19.04 -18.91 -3.14
C GLN A 165 18.10 -18.47 -2.01
N ASN A 166 17.90 -17.17 -1.83
CA ASN A 166 16.93 -16.64 -0.87
C ASN A 166 15.54 -16.52 -1.54
N PRO A 167 14.58 -17.43 -1.24
CA PRO A 167 13.24 -17.38 -1.82
C PRO A 167 12.44 -16.16 -1.36
N ALA A 168 12.86 -15.47 -0.29
CA ALA A 168 12.28 -14.21 0.15
C ALA A 168 12.87 -12.99 -0.56
N TYR A 169 13.97 -13.13 -1.31
CA TYR A 169 14.60 -12.03 -2.02
C TYR A 169 13.77 -11.61 -3.25
N ARG A 170 13.33 -10.35 -3.28
CA ARG A 170 12.43 -9.86 -4.33
C ARG A 170 13.11 -9.01 -5.41
N GLY A 171 14.38 -8.65 -5.22
CA GLY A 171 15.23 -8.13 -6.28
C GLY A 171 15.93 -6.82 -5.93
N GLU A 172 16.87 -6.45 -6.78
CA GLU A 172 17.78 -5.33 -6.62
C GLU A 172 17.69 -4.39 -7.82
N VAL A 173 17.86 -3.10 -7.55
CA VAL A 173 18.07 -2.09 -8.59
C VAL A 173 19.40 -1.44 -8.38
N ARG A 174 20.09 -1.18 -9.49
CA ARG A 174 21.40 -0.55 -9.49
C ARG A 174 21.32 0.81 -10.13
N TYR A 175 22.05 1.76 -9.56
CA TYR A 175 22.45 2.96 -10.27
C TYR A 175 23.85 2.74 -10.82
N ILE A 176 24.00 2.98 -12.12
CA ILE A 176 25.25 2.81 -12.83
C ILE A 176 25.66 4.17 -13.38
N ARG A 177 26.93 4.53 -13.18
CA ARG A 177 27.49 5.74 -13.78
C ARG A 177 28.95 5.52 -14.16
N ARG A 178 29.35 6.11 -15.28
CA ARG A 178 30.78 6.23 -15.61
C ARG A 178 31.44 7.34 -14.80
N VAL A 179 32.50 6.97 -14.10
CA VAL A 179 33.37 7.88 -13.36
C VAL A 179 34.80 7.68 -13.87
N ASN A 180 35.31 8.67 -14.61
CA ASN A 180 36.57 8.55 -15.36
C ASN A 180 36.52 7.36 -16.35
N ASP A 181 37.39 6.37 -16.20
CA ASP A 181 37.47 5.18 -17.05
C ASP A 181 36.89 3.92 -16.39
N THR A 182 36.09 4.10 -15.34
CA THR A 182 35.46 3.03 -14.56
C THR A 182 33.95 3.22 -14.57
N LEU A 183 33.18 2.14 -14.75
CA LEU A 183 31.76 2.14 -14.37
C LEU A 183 31.66 1.78 -12.91
N ILE A 184 30.83 2.52 -12.18
CA ILE A 184 30.50 2.20 -10.80
C ILE A 184 29.03 1.81 -10.78
N ALA A 185 28.73 0.65 -10.21
CA ALA A 185 27.37 0.18 -10.00
C ALA A 185 27.08 0.11 -8.49
N ILE A 186 26.01 0.77 -8.06
CA ILE A 186 25.58 0.82 -6.66
C ILE A 186 24.23 0.15 -6.57
N SER A 187 24.11 -0.92 -5.79
CA SER A 187 22.90 -1.73 -5.69
C SER A 187 22.07 -1.39 -4.43
N PHE A 188 20.76 -1.50 -4.57
CA PHE A 188 19.77 -1.32 -3.50
C PHE A 188 18.80 -2.49 -3.52
N ASP A 189 18.58 -3.12 -2.35
CA ASP A 189 17.48 -4.07 -2.19
C ASP A 189 16.16 -3.31 -2.19
N LEU A 190 15.32 -3.62 -3.17
CA LEU A 190 14.04 -2.96 -3.37
C LEU A 190 13.08 -3.25 -2.21
N GLU A 191 12.99 -4.50 -1.77
CA GLU A 191 12.11 -4.88 -0.65
C GLU A 191 12.61 -4.30 0.67
N HIS A 192 13.91 -4.36 0.93
CA HIS A 192 14.49 -3.74 2.13
C HIS A 192 14.24 -2.24 2.16
N SER A 193 14.50 -1.54 1.04
CA SER A 193 14.27 -0.09 0.95
C SER A 193 12.81 0.28 1.16
N LEU A 194 11.87 -0.49 0.59
CA LEU A 194 10.44 -0.28 0.79
C LEU A 194 10.00 -0.54 2.24
N LYS A 195 10.53 -1.61 2.88
CA LYS A 195 10.26 -1.89 4.30
C LYS A 195 10.84 -0.81 5.20
N ALA A 196 12.06 -0.36 4.93
CA ALA A 196 12.71 0.71 5.67
C ALA A 196 11.92 2.02 5.57
N ALA A 197 11.40 2.35 4.38
CA ALA A 197 10.57 3.54 4.17
C ALA A 197 9.33 3.59 5.08
N ILE A 198 8.75 2.44 5.40
CA ILE A 198 7.49 2.36 6.18
C ILE A 198 7.67 1.79 7.59
N ALA A 199 8.92 1.52 8.00
CA ALA A 199 9.24 0.85 9.27
C ALA A 199 8.77 1.66 10.49
N ASP A 200 8.95 2.98 10.44
CA ASP A 200 8.58 3.89 11.55
C ASP A 200 7.07 4.11 11.62
N TYR A 201 6.40 4.10 10.46
CA TYR A 201 4.96 4.37 10.37
C TYR A 201 4.09 3.16 10.72
N LYS A 202 4.59 1.94 10.45
CA LYS A 202 3.85 0.67 10.64
C LYS A 202 2.40 0.74 10.13
N PRO A 203 2.17 1.11 8.86
CA PRO A 203 0.83 1.15 8.30
C PRO A 203 0.18 -0.23 8.40
N GLU A 204 -1.02 -0.29 8.97
CA GLU A 204 -1.82 -1.52 9.04
C GLU A 204 -2.89 -1.50 7.96
N GLY A 205 -3.15 -2.67 7.37
CA GLY A 205 -4.31 -2.81 6.50
C GLY A 205 -4.10 -2.40 5.04
N PHE A 206 -2.85 -2.32 4.57
CA PHE A 206 -2.54 -1.93 3.19
C PHE A 206 -1.72 -2.99 2.45
N THR A 207 -1.86 -3.00 1.13
CA THR A 207 -0.96 -3.69 0.22
C THR A 207 -0.26 -2.64 -0.64
N LEU A 208 1.06 -2.65 -0.60
CA LEU A 208 1.94 -1.84 -1.44
C LEU A 208 2.42 -2.70 -2.61
N SER A 209 2.33 -2.20 -3.84
CA SER A 209 2.82 -2.89 -5.03
C SER A 209 3.61 -1.92 -5.91
N VAL A 210 4.80 -2.32 -6.34
CA VAL A 210 5.64 -1.53 -7.24
C VAL A 210 5.68 -2.22 -8.59
N PHE A 211 5.43 -1.48 -9.66
CA PHE A 211 5.51 -1.96 -11.03
C PHE A 211 6.54 -1.15 -11.79
N ASP A 212 7.29 -1.80 -12.67
CA ASP A 212 8.16 -1.12 -13.61
C ASP A 212 7.35 -0.72 -14.84
N LEU A 213 7.19 0.56 -15.17
CA LEU A 213 6.36 0.95 -16.33
C LEU A 213 7.01 0.57 -17.68
N MET A 214 8.32 0.30 -17.69
CA MET A 214 9.02 -0.18 -18.88
C MET A 214 8.81 -1.68 -19.12
N ARG A 215 8.30 -2.42 -18.12
CA ARG A 215 7.98 -3.84 -18.20
C ARG A 215 6.46 -3.97 -18.06
N TYR A 216 5.79 -4.76 -18.91
CA TYR A 216 4.32 -4.89 -18.86
C TYR A 216 3.74 -4.87 -17.44
N ALA A 217 2.87 -3.91 -17.14
CA ALA A 217 2.39 -3.57 -15.79
C ALA A 217 1.42 -4.62 -15.16
N SER A 218 1.48 -5.87 -15.62
CA SER A 218 0.67 -6.98 -15.13
C SER A 218 1.23 -7.60 -13.85
N ASP A 219 2.56 -7.67 -13.71
CA ASP A 219 3.21 -8.30 -12.56
C ASP A 219 4.01 -7.29 -11.73
N PRO A 220 3.72 -7.15 -10.42
CA PRO A 220 4.49 -6.25 -9.57
C PRO A 220 5.92 -6.77 -9.37
N LEU A 221 6.89 -5.86 -9.41
CA LEU A 221 8.28 -6.10 -9.01
C LEU A 221 8.34 -6.58 -7.55
N VAL A 222 7.59 -5.90 -6.69
CA VAL A 222 7.45 -6.20 -5.26
C VAL A 222 6.01 -5.97 -4.85
N LYS A 223 5.45 -6.92 -4.08
CA LYS A 223 4.18 -6.78 -3.35
C LYS A 223 4.47 -6.93 -1.86
N LEU A 224 4.32 -5.85 -1.10
CA LEU A 224 4.39 -5.87 0.36
C LEU A 224 2.97 -5.85 0.93
N VAL A 225 2.59 -6.95 1.58
CA VAL A 225 1.37 -7.01 2.38
C VAL A 225 1.76 -6.61 3.80
N LEU A 226 1.20 -5.50 4.27
CA LEU A 226 1.46 -4.99 5.61
C LEU A 226 0.52 -5.72 6.58
N PRO A 227 1.04 -6.27 7.71
CA PRO A 227 0.36 -7.30 8.54
C PRO A 227 -1.03 -6.85 9.06
N GLN A 228 -1.97 -7.75 9.45
CA GLN A 228 -1.84 -8.94 10.31
C GLN A 228 -2.71 -10.18 9.95
N ASP A 229 -2.25 -11.33 10.46
CA ASP A 229 -2.96 -12.56 10.88
C ASP A 229 -4.25 -12.94 10.14
N GLY A 230 -4.11 -13.85 9.18
CA GLY A 230 -5.21 -14.56 8.55
C GLY A 230 -5.14 -14.52 7.03
N GLU A 231 -5.37 -15.67 6.42
CA GLU A 231 -5.33 -15.84 4.97
C GLU A 231 -6.28 -14.89 4.22
N GLU A 232 -5.77 -14.39 3.08
CA GLU A 232 -6.42 -13.53 2.09
C GLU A 232 -7.74 -14.15 1.58
N ASN A 233 -8.87 -13.77 2.16
CA ASN A 233 -10.15 -13.81 1.45
C ASN A 233 -10.48 -12.41 0.93
N ILE A 234 -9.76 -11.98 -0.11
CA ILE A 234 -10.04 -10.73 -0.83
C ILE A 234 -11.33 -10.93 -1.63
N LYS A 235 -12.49 -10.75 -0.99
CA LYS A 235 -13.72 -10.49 -1.74
C LYS A 235 -13.50 -9.18 -2.50
N LYS A 236 -13.53 -9.24 -3.84
CA LYS A 236 -13.45 -8.09 -4.76
C LYS A 236 -14.52 -7.04 -4.41
N ARG A 237 -14.28 -6.23 -3.38
CA ARG A 237 -14.99 -4.97 -3.17
C ARG A 237 -14.36 -3.94 -4.11
N LYS A 238 -15.16 -2.99 -4.60
CA LYS A 238 -14.71 -1.92 -5.51
C LYS A 238 -13.39 -1.35 -5.00
N SER A 239 -12.34 -1.51 -5.81
CA SER A 239 -10.95 -1.38 -5.40
C SER A 239 -10.61 0.09 -5.22
N TRP A 240 -10.69 0.59 -3.99
CA TRP A 240 -9.98 1.82 -3.65
C TRP A 240 -8.51 1.61 -4.00
N LEU A 241 -8.00 2.48 -4.84
CA LEU A 241 -6.66 2.38 -5.40
C LEU A 241 -6.08 3.77 -5.36
N TYR A 242 -4.94 3.89 -4.69
CA TYR A 242 -4.07 5.03 -4.82
C TYR A 242 -2.91 4.62 -5.72
N SER A 243 -2.52 5.51 -6.64
CA SER A 243 -1.42 5.27 -7.56
C SER A 243 -0.57 6.51 -7.68
N ASP A 244 0.74 6.32 -7.67
CA ASP A 244 1.72 7.38 -7.80
C ASP A 244 2.92 6.89 -8.62
N THR A 245 3.64 7.80 -9.25
CA THR A 245 4.84 7.47 -10.02
C THR A 245 6.09 7.77 -9.22
N LEU A 246 7.07 6.86 -9.30
CA LEU A 246 8.41 7.03 -8.77
C LEU A 246 9.34 7.21 -9.97
N ASP A 247 9.88 8.41 -10.11
CA ASP A 247 10.83 8.73 -11.18
C ASP A 247 12.24 8.31 -10.75
N LEU A 248 12.83 7.43 -11.54
CA LEU A 248 14.20 6.97 -11.44
C LEU A 248 14.98 7.43 -12.68
N PRO A 249 16.31 7.49 -12.64
CA PRO A 249 17.09 7.82 -13.83
C PRO A 249 16.81 6.83 -14.99
N GLU A 250 16.30 7.34 -16.11
CA GLU A 250 15.86 6.57 -17.29
C GLU A 250 14.74 5.54 -17.05
N ARG A 251 14.05 5.61 -15.90
CA ARG A 251 13.02 4.63 -15.52
C ARG A 251 11.87 5.27 -14.76
N GLN A 252 10.68 4.73 -14.96
CA GLN A 252 9.51 5.13 -14.17
C GLN A 252 8.87 3.90 -13.57
N TRP A 253 8.63 3.95 -12.27
CA TRP A 253 7.85 2.93 -11.59
C TRP A 253 6.50 3.47 -11.17
N LEU A 254 5.53 2.57 -11.12
CA LEU A 254 4.19 2.83 -10.59
C LEU A 254 4.08 2.21 -9.21
N LEU A 255 3.87 3.05 -8.21
CA LEU A 255 3.49 2.66 -6.86
C LEU A 255 1.97 2.54 -6.80
N ARG A 256 1.46 1.37 -6.40
CA ARG A 256 0.04 1.13 -6.13
C ARG A 256 -0.16 0.79 -4.67
N ILE A 257 -1.14 1.44 -4.06
CA ILE A 257 -1.56 1.18 -2.68
C ILE A 257 -3.03 0.82 -2.70
N THR A 258 -3.37 -0.33 -2.11
CA THR A 258 -4.75 -0.80 -1.99
C THR A 258 -5.04 -1.18 -0.55
N PRO A 259 -6.24 -0.89 -0.01
CA PRO A 259 -6.62 -1.39 1.30
C PRO A 259 -6.79 -2.92 1.22
N ASN A 260 -6.43 -3.61 2.30
CA ASN A 260 -6.71 -5.03 2.48
C ASN A 260 -7.96 -5.22 3.36
N GLN A 261 -8.25 -6.46 3.72
CA GLN A 261 -9.40 -6.80 4.54
C GLN A 261 -9.36 -6.14 5.94
N ALA A 262 -8.20 -6.04 6.57
CA ALA A 262 -8.05 -5.44 7.90
C ALA A 262 -8.45 -3.95 7.89
N PHE A 263 -8.09 -3.19 6.86
CA PHE A 263 -8.54 -1.80 6.72
C PHE A 263 -10.07 -1.72 6.59
N HIS A 264 -10.68 -2.62 5.81
CA HIS A 264 -12.13 -2.69 5.69
C HIS A 264 -12.83 -3.11 6.98
N ASP A 265 -12.21 -3.94 7.80
CA ASP A 265 -12.76 -4.37 9.09
C ASP A 265 -12.66 -3.25 10.14
N GLN A 266 -11.56 -2.49 10.16
CA GLN A 266 -11.45 -1.29 10.99
C GLN A 266 -12.49 -0.23 10.62
N THR A 267 -12.85 -0.15 9.34
CA THR A 267 -13.83 0.81 8.84
C THR A 267 -15.26 0.29 8.87
N ASN A 268 -15.49 -1.01 9.11
CA ASN A 268 -16.84 -1.58 9.30
C ASN A 268 -17.36 -1.28 10.70
N ASN A 269 -18.21 -0.26 10.77
CA ASN A 269 -18.74 0.24 12.01
C ASN A 269 -19.98 -0.54 12.49
N ARG A 270 -19.91 -1.11 13.70
CA ARG A 270 -21.06 -1.73 14.38
C ARG A 270 -22.19 -0.72 14.68
N TYR A 271 -21.88 0.59 14.70
CA TYR A 271 -22.85 1.65 15.00
C TYR A 271 -24.00 1.73 13.98
N THR A 272 -23.78 1.46 12.68
CA THR A 272 -24.86 1.51 11.67
C THR A 272 -25.91 0.41 11.91
N LEU A 273 -25.45 -0.77 12.32
CA LEU A 273 -26.34 -1.87 12.72
C LEU A 273 -27.07 -1.52 14.02
N THR A 274 -26.38 -0.98 15.01
CA THR A 274 -27.01 -0.53 16.26
C THR A 274 -28.06 0.56 15.99
N LEU A 275 -27.76 1.56 15.17
CA LEU A 275 -28.70 2.62 14.78
C LEU A 275 -29.94 2.04 14.10
N PHE A 276 -29.76 1.08 13.20
CA PHE A 276 -30.88 0.41 12.55
C PHE A 276 -31.75 -0.36 13.54
N ILE A 277 -31.13 -1.18 14.41
CA ILE A 277 -31.84 -1.96 15.42
C ILE A 277 -32.58 -1.05 16.41
N SER A 278 -31.91 -0.02 16.93
CA SER A 278 -32.52 0.94 17.85
C SER A 278 -33.67 1.71 17.22
N GLY A 279 -33.51 2.19 15.98
CA GLY A 279 -34.57 2.89 15.25
C GLY A 279 -35.78 1.99 14.96
N ALA A 280 -35.53 0.72 14.60
CA ALA A 280 -36.59 -0.26 14.40
C ALA A 280 -37.36 -0.55 15.70
N ILE A 281 -36.66 -0.75 16.83
CA ILE A 281 -37.27 -1.00 18.13
C ILE A 281 -38.12 0.21 18.56
N ILE A 282 -37.62 1.43 18.44
CA ILE A 282 -38.35 2.65 18.80
C ILE A 282 -39.63 2.78 17.95
N SER A 283 -39.54 2.49 16.65
CA SER A 283 -40.69 2.54 15.72
C SER A 283 -41.77 1.52 16.11
N ILE A 284 -41.37 0.32 16.51
CA ILE A 284 -42.28 -0.73 17.00
C ILE A 284 -42.95 -0.28 18.31
N LEU A 285 -42.17 0.26 19.27
CA LEU A 285 -42.71 0.74 20.55
C LEU A 285 -43.69 1.90 20.38
N LEU A 286 -43.40 2.86 19.49
CA LEU A 286 -44.32 3.97 19.18
C LEU A 286 -45.62 3.47 18.54
N SER A 287 -45.52 2.53 17.61
CA SER A 287 -46.69 1.90 16.99
C SER A 287 -47.57 1.20 18.03
N LEU A 288 -46.98 0.50 19.00
CA LEU A 288 -47.70 -0.15 20.09
C LEU A 288 -48.36 0.87 21.05
N LEU A 289 -47.71 1.99 21.33
CA LEU A 289 -48.29 3.08 22.14
C LEU A 289 -49.49 3.74 21.45
N LEU A 290 -49.40 4.00 20.15
CA LEU A 290 -50.46 4.59 19.34
C LEU A 290 -51.62 3.62 19.05
N ALA A 291 -51.37 2.32 19.17
CA ALA A 291 -52.38 1.28 19.05
C ALA A 291 -53.21 1.09 20.35
N ARG A 292 -52.96 1.86 21.41
CA ARG A 292 -53.76 1.76 22.65
C ARG A 292 -55.24 2.03 22.35
N PRO A 293 -56.16 1.19 22.83
CA PRO A 293 -57.59 1.41 22.62
C PRO A 293 -57.99 2.72 23.31
N THR A 294 -58.48 3.68 22.53
CA THR A 294 -59.21 4.82 23.06
C THR A 294 -60.42 4.27 23.81
N ARG A 295 -60.34 4.25 25.14
CA ARG A 295 -61.48 3.95 25.99
C ARG A 295 -62.54 5.00 25.66
N LYS A 296 -63.63 4.62 24.98
CA LYS A 296 -64.79 5.49 24.79
C LYS A 296 -65.26 5.93 26.18
N SER A 297 -64.92 7.14 26.60
CA SER A 297 -65.59 7.80 27.72
C SER A 297 -66.75 8.58 27.11
N GLY A 298 -67.97 8.12 27.36
CA GLY A 298 -69.18 8.80 26.90
C GLY A 298 -70.22 7.83 26.38
N GLU A 299 -70.86 7.12 27.30
CA GLU A 299 -72.27 6.77 27.19
C GLU A 299 -72.82 6.79 28.63
N THR A 300 -72.86 8.01 29.18
CA THR A 300 -73.83 8.40 30.20
C THR A 300 -74.82 9.28 29.47
N ASP A 301 -76.03 8.77 29.29
CA ASP A 301 -77.32 9.47 29.15
C ASP A 301 -78.33 8.33 28.89
N SER A 302 -79.07 7.93 29.92
CA SER A 302 -80.36 8.50 30.34
C SER A 302 -81.49 7.61 29.81
N GLU A 303 -82.03 6.76 30.67
CA GLU A 303 -83.42 6.26 30.62
C GLU A 303 -83.66 5.24 31.75
N ALA A 304 -84.28 5.71 32.83
CA ALA A 304 -85.15 4.90 33.68
C ALA A 304 -86.01 5.84 34.56
N GLU A 305 -86.80 6.69 33.90
CA GLU A 305 -88.14 7.03 34.41
C GLU A 305 -89.14 6.15 33.65
N GLY A 306 -90.06 5.51 34.39
CA GLY A 306 -91.30 4.94 33.85
C GLY A 306 -91.40 3.42 33.84
N PHE A 307 -91.65 2.81 35.00
CA PHE A 307 -92.95 2.22 35.39
C PHE A 307 -92.86 1.61 36.80
#